data_AF-Q2YEH2-F1
#
_entry.id   AF-Q2YEH2-F1
#
_cell.length_a   1.000
_cell.length_b   1.000
_cell.length_c   1.000
_cell.angle_alpha   90.00
_cell.angle_beta   90.00
_cell.angle_gamma   90.00
#
_symmetry.space_group_name_H-M   'P 1'
#
loop_
_entity.id
_entity.type
_entity.pdbx_description
1 polymer ?
#
loop_
_entity_poly.entity_id
_entity_poly.type
_entity_poly.pdbx_seq_one_letter_code
_entity_poly.pdbx_strand_id
1 'polypeptide(L)'
;IRSTELMGLTDTEKRMVALISRYHSAQTPSKDIRHLGHLQVEQRLLVSKLSAILRIADALDDGRKQKIDKISVSIRNPRVIITCFAHDDLFLENWVFAQKADFFKEVFGLTPVIKLRGVR
;
A
#
# COMPACT_ATOMS: atom_id res chain seq x y z
N ILE A 1 10.49 13.79 6.56
CA ILE A 1 10.67 13.69 5.10
C ILE A 1 10.70 15.05 4.42
N ARG A 2 9.64 15.88 4.45
CA ARG A 2 9.66 17.19 3.74
C ARG A 2 10.75 18.17 4.19
N SER A 3 11.20 18.06 5.45
CA SER A 3 12.22 18.95 6.04
C SER A 3 13.62 18.35 6.03
N THR A 4 13.81 17.20 5.37
CA THR A 4 15.10 16.48 5.34
C THR A 4 15.68 16.58 3.94
N GLU A 5 16.92 17.04 3.81
CA GLU A 5 17.62 16.92 2.53
C GLU A 5 17.95 15.45 2.26
N LEU A 6 17.35 14.93 1.22
CA LEU A 6 17.66 13.61 0.66
C LEU A 6 18.47 13.84 -0.60
N MET A 7 19.80 13.71 -0.50
CA MET A 7 20.69 13.82 -1.66
C MET A 7 20.28 12.80 -2.73
N GLY A 8 20.25 13.24 -4.00
CA GLY A 8 19.85 12.40 -5.12
C GLY A 8 18.35 12.42 -5.47
N LEU A 9 17.51 13.13 -4.71
CA LEU A 9 16.10 13.37 -5.07
C LEU A 9 15.85 14.84 -5.40
N THR A 10 15.09 15.09 -6.46
CA THR A 10 14.51 16.40 -6.74
C THR A 10 13.48 16.78 -5.67
N ASP A 11 13.16 18.07 -5.53
CA ASP A 11 12.15 18.51 -4.57
C ASP A 11 10.76 17.95 -4.89
N THR A 12 10.47 17.71 -6.17
CA THR A 12 9.27 17.02 -6.63
C THR A 12 9.23 15.59 -6.11
N GLU A 13 10.32 14.82 -6.26
CA GLU A 13 10.40 13.44 -5.77
C GLU A 13 10.33 13.38 -4.24
N LYS A 14 11.04 14.27 -3.53
CA LYS A 14 10.92 14.39 -2.06
C LYS A 14 9.47 14.63 -1.64
N ARG A 15 8.75 15.50 -2.36
CA ARG A 15 7.32 15.78 -2.11
C ARG A 15 6.47 14.54 -2.39
N MET A 16 6.70 13.82 -3.48
CA MET A 16 5.98 12.58 -3.80
C MET A 16 6.20 11.51 -2.72
N VAL A 17 7.44 11.28 -2.28
CA VAL A 17 7.77 10.35 -1.20
C VAL A 17 7.06 10.75 0.10
N ALA A 18 7.05 12.05 0.42
CA ALA A 18 6.33 12.54 1.60
C ALA A 18 4.82 12.31 1.52
N LEU A 19 4.21 12.45 0.34
CA LEU A 19 2.80 12.18 0.12
C LEU A 19 2.50 10.69 0.26
N ILE A 20 3.29 9.82 -0.37
CA ILE A 20 3.17 8.36 -0.23
C ILE A 20 3.24 7.96 1.25
N SER A 21 4.21 8.51 1.97
CA SER A 21 4.39 8.27 3.41
C SER A 21 3.24 8.83 4.26
N ARG A 22 2.61 9.93 3.86
CA ARG A 22 1.43 10.46 4.58
C ARG A 22 0.18 9.60 4.34
N TYR A 23 -0.03 9.17 3.09
CA TYR A 23 -1.25 8.51 2.66
C TYR A 23 -1.28 7.00 2.90
N HIS A 24 -0.15 6.39 3.29
CA HIS A 24 -0.15 4.97 3.67
C HIS A 24 -0.78 4.69 5.05
N SER A 25 -0.66 5.59 6.03
CA SER A 25 -0.99 5.29 7.44
C SER A 25 -2.22 6.03 8.00
N ALA A 26 -2.36 7.33 7.75
CA ALA A 26 -3.22 8.19 8.59
C ALA A 26 -4.65 8.40 8.07
N GLN A 27 -4.88 8.32 6.76
CA GLN A 27 -6.20 8.53 6.13
C GLN A 27 -6.28 7.65 4.88
N THR A 28 -7.38 6.93 4.68
CA THR A 28 -7.71 6.45 3.32
C THR A 28 -7.68 7.68 2.43
N PRO A 29 -6.90 7.70 1.34
CA PRO A 29 -6.80 8.89 0.51
C PRO A 29 -8.18 9.17 -0.09
N SER A 30 -8.95 10.00 0.61
CA SER A 30 -10.19 10.54 0.09
C SER A 30 -9.81 11.56 -0.99
N LYS A 31 -10.77 12.37 -1.43
CA LYS A 31 -10.62 13.31 -2.55
C LYS A 31 -9.39 14.24 -2.45
N ASP A 32 -8.73 14.31 -1.31
CA ASP A 32 -7.55 15.09 -0.95
C ASP A 32 -6.33 14.94 -1.88
N ILE A 33 -6.03 13.73 -2.39
CA ILE A 33 -4.92 13.58 -3.38
C ILE A 33 -5.20 14.37 -4.67
N ARG A 34 -6.47 14.52 -5.05
CA ARG A 34 -6.86 15.28 -6.25
C ARG A 34 -6.69 16.79 -6.05
N HIS A 35 -6.67 17.26 -4.80
CA HIS A 35 -6.49 18.67 -4.44
C HIS A 35 -5.01 19.07 -4.27
N LEU A 36 -4.07 18.15 -4.53
CA LEU A 36 -2.65 18.46 -4.60
C LEU A 36 -2.35 19.23 -5.90
N GLY A 37 -2.75 20.51 -5.95
CA GLY A 37 -2.67 21.39 -7.12
C GLY A 37 -1.27 21.65 -7.68
N HIS A 38 -0.23 21.07 -7.08
CA HIS A 38 1.17 21.21 -7.50
C HIS A 38 1.74 19.99 -8.25
N LEU A 39 1.01 18.87 -8.33
CA LEU A 39 1.47 17.68 -9.05
C LEU A 39 0.77 17.57 -10.40
N GLN A 40 1.50 17.12 -11.42
CA GLN A 40 0.92 16.73 -12.71
C GLN A 40 0.05 15.46 -12.55
N VAL A 41 -0.83 15.19 -13.53
CA VAL A 41 -1.77 14.06 -13.48
C VAL A 41 -1.02 12.73 -13.28
N GLU A 42 0.07 12.56 -14.01
CA GLU A 42 0.93 11.38 -14.02
C GLU A 42 1.57 11.16 -12.64
N GLN A 43 2.02 12.24 -12.01
CA GLN A 43 2.61 12.20 -10.67
C GLN A 43 1.56 11.85 -9.61
N ARG A 44 0.34 12.39 -9.72
CA ARG A 44 -0.77 12.04 -8.82
C ARG A 44 -1.15 10.56 -8.96
N LEU A 45 -1.19 10.05 -10.19
CA LEU A 45 -1.44 8.63 -10.45
C LEU A 45 -0.35 7.75 -9.86
N LEU A 46 0.92 8.13 -10.03
CA LEU A 46 2.06 7.40 -9.48
C LEU A 46 2.03 7.39 -7.94
N VAL A 47 1.82 8.53 -7.30
CA VAL A 47 1.65 8.64 -5.84
C VAL A 47 0.49 7.76 -5.36
N SER A 48 -0.64 7.75 -6.07
CA SER A 48 -1.80 6.93 -5.70
C SER A 48 -1.49 5.44 -5.77
N LYS A 49 -0.88 4.98 -6.87
CA LYS A 49 -0.46 3.58 -7.06
C LYS A 49 0.53 3.11 -6.00
N LEU A 50 1.56 3.91 -5.74
CA LEU A 50 2.57 3.57 -4.73
C LEU A 50 1.99 3.59 -3.31
N SER A 51 1.12 4.54 -3.00
CA SER A 51 0.41 4.57 -1.71
C SER A 51 -0.47 3.34 -1.53
N ALA A 52 -1.21 2.94 -2.58
CA ALA A 52 -2.04 1.73 -2.54
C ALA A 52 -1.22 0.46 -2.30
N ILE A 53 -0.08 0.30 -2.98
CA ILE A 53 0.82 -0.84 -2.76
C ILE A 53 1.38 -0.82 -1.33
N LEU A 54 1.87 0.33 -0.86
CA LEU A 54 2.44 0.45 0.48
C LEU A 54 1.42 0.17 1.58
N ARG A 55 0.16 0.62 1.40
CA ARG A 55 -0.94 0.31 2.33
C ARG A 55 -1.19 -1.19 2.46
N ILE A 56 -1.16 -1.91 1.34
CA ILE A 56 -1.32 -3.37 1.34
C ILE A 56 -0.14 -4.04 2.03
N ALA A 57 1.10 -3.63 1.73
CA ALA A 57 2.29 -4.16 2.38
C ALA A 57 2.27 -3.92 3.90
N ASP A 58 1.91 -2.71 4.32
CA ASP A 58 1.80 -2.31 5.74
C ASP A 58 0.71 -3.10 6.48
N ALA A 59 -0.43 -3.40 5.84
CA ALA A 59 -1.47 -4.26 6.44
C ALA A 59 -0.98 -5.70 6.72
N LEU A 60 -0.06 -6.22 5.89
CA LEU A 60 0.45 -7.58 6.03
C LEU A 60 1.42 -7.74 7.21
N ASP A 61 1.91 -6.65 7.80
CA ASP A 61 2.76 -6.65 8.99
C ASP A 61 2.21 -5.72 10.10
N ASP A 62 0.88 -5.50 10.12
CA ASP A 62 0.27 -4.53 11.04
C ASP A 62 0.52 -4.89 12.52
N GLY A 63 0.52 -6.19 12.84
CA GLY A 63 0.87 -6.72 14.14
C GLY A 63 2.36 -6.56 14.52
N ARG A 64 3.24 -6.19 13.58
CA ARG A 64 4.71 -6.04 13.74
C ARG A 64 5.40 -7.26 14.33
N LYS A 65 4.84 -8.44 14.05
CA LYS A 65 5.34 -9.73 14.53
C LYS A 65 6.12 -10.49 13.47
N GLN A 66 6.25 -9.95 12.25
CA GLN A 66 6.93 -10.61 11.14
C GLN A 66 6.41 -12.02 10.86
N LYS A 67 5.09 -12.22 11.00
CA LYS A 67 4.45 -13.55 10.86
C LYS A 67 4.60 -14.17 9.46
N ILE A 68 4.87 -13.34 8.45
CA ILE A 68 4.95 -13.72 7.04
C ILE A 68 6.41 -13.72 6.60
N ASP A 69 6.95 -14.89 6.28
CA ASP A 69 8.35 -15.05 5.84
C ASP A 69 8.52 -14.72 4.35
N LYS A 70 7.45 -14.92 3.58
CA LYS A 70 7.47 -14.77 2.12
C LYS A 70 6.08 -14.43 1.59
N ILE A 71 6.05 -13.64 0.52
CA ILE A 71 4.85 -13.44 -0.30
C ILE A 71 5.08 -13.85 -1.76
N SER A 72 4.00 -14.26 -2.43
CA SER A 72 3.94 -14.27 -3.89
C SER A 72 2.67 -13.58 -4.38
N VAL A 73 2.77 -12.82 -5.46
CA VAL A 73 1.68 -12.01 -5.99
C VAL A 73 1.34 -12.50 -7.39
N SER A 74 0.05 -12.72 -7.67
CA SER A 74 -0.42 -13.06 -9.01
C SER A 74 -1.67 -12.29 -9.37
N ILE A 75 -1.74 -11.82 -10.61
CA ILE A 75 -2.94 -11.16 -11.13
C ILE A 75 -3.85 -12.23 -11.76
N ARG A 76 -5.10 -12.24 -11.32
CA ARG A 76 -6.18 -13.14 -11.75
C ARG A 76 -7.45 -12.29 -11.87
N ASN A 77 -7.50 -11.48 -12.93
CA ASN A 77 -8.53 -10.45 -13.14
C ASN A 77 -9.95 -10.96 -12.80
N PRO A 78 -10.74 -10.26 -11.96
CA PRO A 78 -10.50 -8.93 -11.38
C PRO A 78 -9.70 -8.92 -10.07
N ARG A 79 -9.01 -10.00 -9.72
CA ARG A 79 -8.32 -10.16 -8.43
C ARG A 79 -6.81 -10.05 -8.52
N VAL A 80 -6.19 -9.57 -7.45
CA VAL A 80 -4.76 -9.75 -7.16
C VAL A 80 -4.65 -10.71 -5.98
N ILE A 81 -4.12 -11.90 -6.23
CA ILE A 81 -3.93 -12.92 -5.19
C ILE A 81 -2.57 -12.71 -4.54
N ILE A 82 -2.56 -12.38 -3.26
CA ILE A 82 -1.35 -12.24 -2.44
C ILE A 82 -1.27 -13.48 -1.57
N THR A 83 -0.36 -14.39 -1.94
CA THR A 83 -0.13 -15.62 -1.18
C THR A 83 0.90 -15.35 -0.10
N CYS A 84 0.50 -15.47 1.17
CA CYS A 84 1.35 -15.27 2.34
C CYS A 84 1.79 -16.62 2.88
N PHE A 85 3.10 -16.83 2.97
CA PHE A 85 3.71 -17.96 3.66
C PHE A 85 4.00 -17.52 5.08
N ALA A 86 3.16 -17.95 6.02
CA ALA A 86 3.20 -17.47 7.40
C ALA A 86 3.34 -18.64 8.38
N HIS A 87 4.00 -18.39 9.50
CA HIS A 87 4.22 -19.35 10.57
C HIS A 87 3.26 -19.15 11.77
N ASP A 88 2.30 -18.25 11.64
CA ASP A 88 1.27 -17.94 12.64
C ASP A 88 -0.04 -17.53 11.94
N ASP A 89 -1.14 -17.40 12.68
CA ASP A 89 -2.41 -16.90 12.15
C ASP A 89 -2.28 -15.44 11.69
N LEU A 90 -3.10 -15.05 10.70
CA LEU A 90 -3.13 -13.68 10.18
C LEU A 90 -4.45 -12.97 10.49
N PHE A 91 -5.08 -13.21 11.65
CA PHE A 91 -6.41 -12.65 11.93
C PHE A 91 -6.40 -11.11 11.89
N LEU A 92 -5.44 -10.48 12.57
CA LEU A 92 -5.31 -9.02 12.60
C LEU A 92 -4.96 -8.47 11.21
N GLU A 93 -3.96 -9.05 10.56
CA GLU A 93 -3.49 -8.63 9.24
C GLU A 93 -4.60 -8.75 8.20
N ASN A 94 -5.40 -9.82 8.23
CA ASN A 94 -6.57 -9.96 7.34
C ASN A 94 -7.62 -8.86 7.58
N TRP A 95 -7.90 -8.52 8.84
CA TRP A 95 -8.87 -7.48 9.17
C TRP A 95 -8.40 -6.10 8.70
N VAL A 96 -7.14 -5.74 8.97
CA VAL A 96 -6.55 -4.47 8.52
C VAL A 96 -6.43 -4.42 7.00
N PHE A 97 -6.04 -5.53 6.37
CA PHE A 97 -5.94 -5.65 4.92
C PHE A 97 -7.29 -5.36 4.26
N ALA A 98 -8.38 -5.94 4.79
CA ALA A 98 -9.71 -5.72 4.25
C ALA A 98 -10.10 -4.23 4.26
N GLN A 99 -9.76 -3.49 5.32
CA GLN A 99 -10.00 -2.04 5.39
C GLN A 99 -9.15 -1.23 4.41
N LYS A 100 -7.90 -1.65 4.17
CA LYS A 100 -6.99 -0.95 3.26
C LYS A 100 -7.20 -1.33 1.78
N ALA A 101 -7.87 -2.44 1.50
CA ALA A 101 -8.09 -2.97 0.14
C ALA A 101 -8.95 -2.08 -0.76
N ASP A 102 -9.87 -1.30 -0.20
CA ASP A 102 -10.78 -0.46 -0.99
C ASP A 102 -10.03 0.58 -1.83
N PHE A 103 -9.04 1.26 -1.24
CA PHE A 103 -8.23 2.22 -1.98
C PHE A 103 -7.42 1.57 -3.10
N PHE A 104 -6.89 0.36 -2.86
CA PHE A 104 -6.22 -0.40 -3.92
C PHE A 104 -7.17 -0.71 -5.07
N LYS A 105 -8.41 -1.10 -4.76
CA LYS A 105 -9.45 -1.36 -5.75
C LYS A 105 -9.81 -0.11 -6.55
N GLU A 106 -9.95 1.03 -5.91
CA GLU A 106 -10.19 2.31 -6.60
C GLU A 106 -9.06 2.70 -7.55
N VAL A 107 -7.80 2.52 -7.12
CA VAL A 107 -6.62 2.94 -7.89
C VAL A 107 -6.30 1.99 -9.05
N PHE A 108 -6.45 0.69 -8.86
CA PHE A 108 -6.04 -0.32 -9.84
C PHE A 108 -7.22 -0.95 -10.60
N GLY A 109 -8.46 -0.78 -10.14
CA GLY A 109 -9.61 -1.52 -10.67
C GLY A 109 -9.56 -3.02 -10.35
N LEU A 110 -8.66 -3.46 -9.47
CA LEU A 110 -8.46 -4.86 -9.11
C LEU A 110 -8.68 -5.06 -7.61
N THR A 111 -9.26 -6.19 -7.22
CA THR A 111 -9.54 -6.52 -5.82
C THR A 111 -8.41 -7.36 -5.24
N PRO A 112 -7.61 -6.85 -4.29
CA PRO A 112 -6.55 -7.63 -3.66
C PRO A 112 -7.16 -8.60 -2.64
N VAL A 113 -6.64 -9.82 -2.55
CA VAL A 113 -7.10 -10.85 -1.60
C VAL A 113 -5.91 -11.62 -1.02
N ILE A 114 -5.98 -11.95 0.27
CA ILE A 114 -4.99 -12.78 0.95
C ILE A 114 -5.29 -14.26 0.71
N LYS A 115 -4.24 -15.04 0.45
CA LYS A 115 -4.25 -16.50 0.44
C LYS A 115 -3.18 -17.01 1.39
N LEU A 116 -3.58 -17.67 2.47
CA LEU A 116 -2.64 -18.22 3.44
C LEU A 116 -2.04 -19.56 2.97
N ARG A 117 -0.75 -19.75 3.23
CA ARG A 117 -0.01 -21.01 3.07
C ARG A 117 0.90 -21.20 4.28
N GLY A 118 0.93 -22.42 4.84
CA GLY A 118 1.97 -22.80 5.81
C GLY A 118 1.65 -22.65 7.31
N VAL A 119 0.38 -22.58 7.70
CA VAL A 119 0.01 -22.70 9.13
C VAL A 119 0.41 -24.10 9.61
N ARG A 120 1.38 -24.19 10.52
CA ARG A 120 1.62 -25.38 11.32
C ARG A 120 0.83 -25.29 12.60
#